data_AF-A0A8H3L926-F1
#
_entry.id   AF-A0A8H3L926-F1
#
_cell.length_a   1.000
_cell.length_b   1.000
_cell.length_c   1.000
_cell.angle_alpha   90.00
_cell.angle_beta   90.00
_cell.angle_gamma   90.00
#
_symmetry.space_group_name_H-M   'P 1'
#
loop_
_entity.id
_entity.type
_entity.pdbx_description
1 polymer ?
#
loop_
_entity_poly.entity_id
_entity_poly.type
_entity_poly.pdbx_seq_one_letter_code
_entity_poly.pdbx_strand_id
1 'polypeptide(L)'
;MVTTEDGLQELLLHPDEVKQAAMNAYASQFKKRNSQIDSLDAHPTWKKAFEPILNADEPIYESIENNFTLAFWKKILQDINKNSAPGTSSITYQLMFHLPSIFVEVILVFYHTIFLTRLVPADWRFSTIFSIPKPEKFGYNMANVRPIALLEVVRKIFTKFISTQLSDILQDHNILCKANYCGLKGESTASPLD
;
A
#
# COMPACT_ATOMS: atom_id res chain seq x y z
N MET A 1 16.22 13.44 -18.69
CA MET A 1 15.47 14.41 -19.50
C MET A 1 14.37 15.02 -18.67
N VAL A 2 14.38 16.34 -18.60
CA VAL A 2 13.32 17.20 -18.02
C VAL A 2 12.75 18.09 -19.13
N THR A 3 11.55 18.60 -18.93
CA THR A 3 10.94 19.59 -19.84
C THR A 3 11.21 20.98 -19.26
N THR A 4 11.88 21.84 -20.03
CA THR A 4 12.14 23.23 -19.64
C THR A 4 10.87 24.08 -19.73
N GLU A 5 10.90 25.30 -19.20
CA GLU A 5 9.76 26.23 -19.28
C GLU A 5 9.34 26.54 -20.73
N ASP A 6 10.29 26.50 -21.66
CA ASP A 6 10.08 26.68 -23.10
C ASP A 6 9.55 25.41 -23.82
N GLY A 7 9.30 24.33 -23.08
CA GLY A 7 8.80 23.07 -23.62
C GLY A 7 9.85 22.18 -24.29
N LEU A 8 11.13 22.55 -24.25
CA LEU A 8 12.23 21.75 -24.79
C LEU A 8 12.61 20.62 -23.82
N GLN A 9 13.13 19.52 -24.35
CA GLN A 9 13.67 18.43 -23.53
C GLN A 9 15.18 18.59 -23.34
N GLU A 10 15.61 18.62 -22.08
CA GLU A 10 17.01 18.75 -21.71
C GLU A 10 17.47 17.52 -20.92
N LEU A 11 18.60 16.93 -21.31
CA LEU A 11 19.21 15.83 -20.58
C LEU A 11 20.15 16.36 -19.49
N LEU A 12 19.71 16.27 -18.24
CA LEU A 12 20.55 16.54 -17.08
C LEU A 12 21.62 15.45 -16.91
N LEU A 13 22.87 15.87 -16.73
CA LEU A 13 24.02 14.97 -16.55
C LEU A 13 24.66 15.11 -15.16
N HIS A 14 24.50 16.25 -14.49
CA HIS A 14 25.06 16.46 -13.16
C HIS A 14 24.23 15.75 -12.08
N PRO A 15 24.86 14.96 -11.18
CA PRO A 15 24.13 14.18 -10.17
C PRO A 15 23.19 15.01 -9.28
N ASP A 16 23.60 16.22 -8.89
CA ASP A 16 22.79 17.09 -8.02
C ASP A 16 21.57 17.64 -8.75
N GLU A 17 21.71 18.01 -10.02
CA GLU A 17 20.60 18.45 -10.87
C GLU A 17 19.60 17.31 -11.11
N VAL A 18 20.10 16.11 -11.42
CA VAL A 18 19.27 14.90 -11.58
C VAL A 18 18.52 14.60 -10.29
N LYS A 19 19.18 14.68 -9.13
CA LYS A 19 18.58 14.46 -7.82
C LYS A 19 17.48 15.48 -7.54
N GLN A 20 17.74 16.76 -7.78
CA GLN A 20 16.75 17.83 -7.57
C GLN A 20 15.55 17.69 -8.50
N ALA A 21 15.79 17.39 -9.79
CA ALA A 21 14.73 17.14 -10.75
C ALA A 21 13.87 15.94 -10.36
N ALA A 22 14.47 14.85 -9.87
CA ALA A 22 13.75 13.69 -9.37
C ALA A 22 12.89 14.03 -8.15
N MET A 23 13.44 14.78 -7.18
CA MET A 23 12.70 15.23 -6.00
C MET A 23 11.47 16.05 -6.40
N ASN A 24 11.63 17.01 -7.30
CA ASN A 24 10.53 17.86 -7.79
C ASN A 24 9.47 17.04 -8.53
N ALA A 25 9.89 16.14 -9.41
CA ALA A 25 8.99 15.26 -10.14
C ALA A 25 8.15 14.40 -9.19
N TYR A 26 8.76 13.78 -8.19
CA TYR A 26 8.03 12.96 -7.22
C TYR A 26 7.13 13.78 -6.30
N ALA A 27 7.59 14.93 -5.81
CA ALA A 27 6.74 15.84 -5.04
C ALA A 27 5.48 16.24 -5.82
N SER A 28 5.61 16.50 -7.12
CA SER A 28 4.48 16.84 -7.98
C SER A 28 3.51 15.67 -8.21
N GLN A 29 4.04 14.44 -8.35
CA GLN A 29 3.25 13.24 -8.62
C GLN A 29 2.47 12.77 -7.39
N PHE A 30 3.06 12.91 -6.20
CA PHE A 30 2.48 12.47 -4.93
C PHE A 30 1.85 13.60 -4.11
N LYS A 31 1.64 14.78 -4.71
CA LYS A 31 0.94 15.89 -4.05
C LYS A 31 -0.46 15.47 -3.63
N LYS A 32 -0.94 16.03 -2.51
CA LYS A 32 -2.33 15.85 -2.06
C LYS A 32 -3.26 16.24 -3.22
N ARG A 33 -4.12 15.32 -3.65
CA ARG A 33 -5.13 15.62 -4.67
C ARG A 33 -6.22 16.48 -4.04
N ASN A 34 -6.66 17.50 -4.75
CA ASN A 34 -7.83 18.29 -4.37
C ASN A 34 -9.10 17.56 -4.84
N SER A 35 -9.40 16.43 -4.23
CA SER A 35 -10.61 15.66 -4.52
C SER A 35 -11.80 16.25 -3.75
N GLN A 36 -12.75 16.87 -4.46
CA GLN A 36 -13.98 17.42 -3.87
C GLN A 36 -15.01 16.32 -3.59
N ILE A 37 -14.65 15.35 -2.72
CA ILE A 37 -15.52 14.21 -2.37
C ILE A 37 -16.78 14.67 -1.65
N ASP A 38 -16.73 15.79 -0.92
CA ASP A 38 -17.90 16.36 -0.25
C ASP A 38 -18.87 17.05 -1.23
N SER A 39 -18.48 17.21 -2.50
CA SER A 39 -19.30 17.80 -3.58
C SER A 39 -19.86 16.73 -4.52
N LEU A 40 -20.20 15.55 -3.97
CA LEU A 40 -20.84 14.48 -4.74
C LEU A 40 -22.29 14.79 -5.11
N ASP A 41 -22.89 15.87 -4.58
CA ASP A 41 -24.25 16.31 -4.89
C ASP A 41 -24.47 16.60 -6.37
N ALA A 42 -23.43 17.06 -7.08
CA ALA A 42 -23.46 17.26 -8.53
C ALA A 42 -23.40 15.95 -9.33
N HIS A 43 -23.14 14.81 -8.69
CA HIS A 43 -22.94 13.50 -9.30
C HIS A 43 -23.77 12.41 -8.62
N PRO A 44 -25.08 12.30 -8.93
CA PRO A 44 -26.00 11.37 -8.27
C PRO A 44 -25.54 9.91 -8.29
N THR A 45 -24.95 9.46 -9.41
CA THR A 45 -24.42 8.09 -9.54
C THR A 45 -23.33 7.80 -8.52
N TRP A 46 -22.38 8.73 -8.35
CA TRP A 46 -21.28 8.57 -7.42
C TRP A 46 -21.73 8.77 -5.98
N LYS A 47 -22.61 9.75 -5.72
CA LYS A 47 -23.23 9.93 -4.41
C LYS A 47 -23.85 8.62 -3.91
N LYS A 48 -24.66 7.97 -4.76
CA LYS A 48 -25.24 6.66 -4.46
C LYS A 48 -24.19 5.55 -4.28
N ALA A 49 -23.17 5.51 -5.13
CA ALA A 49 -22.13 4.48 -5.05
C ALA A 49 -21.26 4.57 -3.77
N PHE A 50 -21.13 5.76 -3.19
CA PHE A 50 -20.38 6.01 -1.96
C PHE A 50 -21.26 6.08 -0.71
N GLU A 51 -22.57 5.85 -0.82
CA GLU A 51 -23.42 5.72 0.36
C GLU A 51 -22.92 4.55 1.22
N PRO A 52 -22.79 4.75 2.55
CA PRO A 52 -22.44 3.67 3.45
C PRO A 52 -23.38 2.48 3.27
N ILE A 53 -22.84 1.27 3.25
CA ILE A 53 -23.66 0.07 3.21
C ILE A 53 -24.32 -0.05 4.59
N LEU A 54 -25.59 0.37 4.69
CA LEU A 54 -26.38 0.57 5.92
C LEU A 54 -26.54 -0.68 6.82
N ASN A 55 -26.08 -1.85 6.39
CA ASN A 55 -26.11 -3.09 7.17
C ASN A 55 -24.75 -3.48 7.78
N ALA A 56 -23.72 -2.61 7.66
CA ALA A 56 -22.38 -2.86 8.20
C ALA A 56 -22.24 -2.56 9.72
N ASP A 57 -23.33 -2.20 10.40
CA ASP A 57 -23.39 -2.03 11.86
C ASP A 57 -23.38 -3.35 12.63
N GLU A 58 -23.45 -4.49 11.92
CA GLU A 58 -23.17 -5.80 12.51
C GLU A 58 -21.68 -5.85 12.92
N PRO A 59 -21.32 -6.42 14.09
CA PRO A 59 -19.94 -6.44 14.62
C PRO A 59 -18.95 -7.31 13.83
N ILE A 60 -19.10 -7.38 12.50
CA ILE A 60 -18.32 -8.20 11.58
C ILE A 60 -16.81 -7.89 11.65
N TYR A 61 -16.46 -6.67 12.10
CA TYR A 61 -15.07 -6.23 12.25
C TYR A 61 -14.49 -6.45 13.67
N GLU A 62 -15.29 -6.85 14.67
CA GLU A 62 -14.80 -7.10 16.03
C GLU A 62 -13.73 -8.19 16.08
N SER A 63 -13.79 -9.14 15.15
CA SER A 63 -12.80 -10.20 15.00
C SER A 63 -11.39 -9.66 14.72
N ILE A 64 -11.26 -8.48 14.08
CA ILE A 64 -9.97 -7.89 13.72
C ILE A 64 -9.17 -7.49 14.96
N GLU A 65 -9.86 -6.90 15.95
CA GLU A 65 -9.23 -6.40 17.18
C GLU A 65 -8.55 -7.54 17.97
N ASN A 66 -9.15 -8.73 17.93
CA ASN A 66 -8.73 -9.85 18.77
C ASN A 66 -7.77 -10.84 18.09
N ASN A 67 -7.45 -10.65 16.80
CA ASN A 67 -6.71 -11.66 16.04
C ASN A 67 -5.20 -11.39 15.93
N PHE A 68 -4.60 -10.66 16.88
CA PHE A 68 -3.15 -10.46 16.95
C PHE A 68 -2.43 -11.68 17.56
N THR A 69 -2.56 -12.84 16.93
CA THR A 69 -2.11 -14.13 17.47
C THR A 69 -0.86 -14.68 16.76
N LEU A 70 -0.12 -15.55 17.45
CA LEU A 70 1.01 -16.30 16.86
C LEU A 70 0.57 -17.19 15.69
N ALA A 71 -0.64 -17.75 15.75
CA ALA A 71 -1.19 -18.56 14.66
C ALA A 71 -1.39 -17.72 13.40
N PHE A 72 -1.99 -16.53 13.54
CA PHE A 72 -2.19 -15.63 12.41
C PHE A 72 -0.87 -15.05 11.89
N TRP A 73 0.09 -14.73 12.77
CA TRP A 73 1.45 -14.37 12.35
C TRP A 73 2.07 -15.42 11.43
N LYS A 74 2.01 -16.71 11.81
CA LYS A 74 2.53 -17.80 10.99
C LYS A 74 1.82 -17.91 9.64
N LYS A 75 0.49 -17.77 9.60
CA LYS A 75 -0.29 -17.71 8.35
C LYS A 75 0.20 -16.58 7.45
N ILE A 76 0.33 -15.38 8.01
CA ILE A 76 0.79 -14.20 7.26
C ILE A 76 2.18 -14.40 6.68
N LEU A 77 3.12 -14.94 7.46
CA LEU A 77 4.46 -15.20 6.97
C LEU A 77 4.49 -16.25 5.85
N GLN A 78 3.66 -17.29 5.91
CA GLN A 78 3.58 -18.30 4.84
C GLN A 78 3.21 -17.69 3.48
N ASP A 79 2.35 -16.68 3.47
CA ASP A 79 1.83 -16.03 2.25
C ASP A 79 2.74 -14.92 1.70
N ILE A 80 3.83 -14.58 2.37
CA ILE A 80 4.69 -13.46 2.01
C ILE A 80 5.88 -13.91 1.15
N ASN A 81 6.18 -13.12 0.11
CA ASN A 81 7.41 -13.27 -0.65
C ASN A 81 8.63 -12.87 0.19
N LYS A 82 9.41 -13.88 0.61
CA LYS A 82 10.62 -13.75 1.43
C LYS A 82 11.71 -12.88 0.78
N ASN A 83 11.72 -12.80 -0.55
CA ASN A 83 12.75 -12.11 -1.32
C ASN A 83 12.39 -10.65 -1.63
N SER A 84 11.32 -10.12 -1.05
CA SER A 84 10.99 -8.69 -1.18
C SER A 84 12.07 -7.81 -0.57
N ALA A 85 12.31 -6.66 -1.20
CA ALA A 85 13.26 -5.65 -0.72
C ALA A 85 12.88 -5.10 0.67
N PRO A 86 13.88 -4.85 1.54
CA PRO A 86 13.68 -4.23 2.85
C PRO A 86 13.39 -2.72 2.74
N GLY A 87 13.01 -2.12 3.86
CA GLY A 87 12.90 -0.67 4.00
C GLY A 87 14.24 0.00 4.34
N THR A 88 14.18 1.20 4.89
CA THR A 88 15.34 2.00 5.33
C THR A 88 16.18 1.33 6.43
N SER A 89 15.55 0.53 7.31
CA SER A 89 16.24 -0.20 8.38
C SER A 89 17.07 -1.38 7.89
N SER A 90 16.93 -1.77 6.61
CA SER A 90 17.51 -3.00 6.04
C SER A 90 17.00 -4.31 6.66
N ILE A 91 16.00 -4.26 7.55
CA ILE A 91 15.36 -5.46 8.11
C ILE A 91 14.59 -6.18 7.01
N THR A 92 14.87 -7.48 6.84
CA THR A 92 14.29 -8.33 5.79
C THR A 92 13.20 -9.24 6.33
N TYR A 93 12.38 -9.80 5.42
CA TYR A 93 11.44 -10.86 5.78
C TYR A 93 12.13 -12.09 6.33
N GLN A 94 13.31 -12.44 5.80
CA GLN A 94 14.08 -13.59 6.29
C GLN A 94 14.32 -13.51 7.80
N LEU A 95 14.65 -12.31 8.33
CA LEU A 95 14.82 -12.12 9.76
C LEU A 95 13.53 -12.44 10.53
N MET A 96 12.37 -12.03 10.01
CA MET A 96 11.05 -12.24 10.65
C MET A 96 10.71 -13.73 10.80
N PHE A 97 11.18 -14.60 9.91
CA PHE A 97 11.00 -16.05 10.03
C PHE A 97 11.87 -16.68 11.12
N HIS A 98 12.98 -16.06 11.48
CA HIS A 98 13.96 -16.59 12.43
C HIS A 98 13.90 -15.90 13.79
N LEU A 99 12.92 -14.99 14.00
CA LEU A 99 12.73 -14.36 15.29
C LEU A 99 12.33 -15.41 16.34
N PRO A 100 12.95 -15.37 17.54
CA PRO A 100 12.47 -16.14 18.68
C PRO A 100 11.02 -15.75 19.03
N SER A 101 10.25 -16.69 19.57
CA SER A 101 8.83 -16.49 19.88
C SER A 101 8.57 -15.25 20.75
N ILE A 102 9.44 -14.99 21.73
CA ILE A 102 9.35 -13.81 22.60
C ILE A 102 9.37 -12.49 21.83
N PHE A 103 10.17 -12.39 20.76
CA PHE A 103 10.19 -11.18 19.93
C PHE A 103 8.93 -11.06 19.07
N VAL A 104 8.39 -12.18 18.60
CA VAL A 104 7.12 -12.19 17.86
C VAL A 104 5.97 -11.73 18.76
N GLU A 105 5.93 -12.19 20.01
CA GLU A 105 4.94 -11.74 21.01
C GLU A 105 5.02 -10.22 21.24
N VAL A 106 6.23 -9.66 21.37
CA VAL A 106 6.42 -8.20 21.47
C VAL A 106 5.89 -7.48 20.23
N ILE A 107 6.16 -7.99 19.03
CA ILE A 107 5.63 -7.40 17.77
C ILE A 107 4.11 -7.47 17.74
N LEU A 108 3.50 -8.56 18.20
CA LEU A 108 2.04 -8.71 18.23
C LEU A 108 1.39 -7.72 19.21
N VAL A 109 1.95 -7.55 20.41
CA VAL A 109 1.50 -6.52 21.37
C VAL A 109 1.64 -5.13 20.75
N PHE A 110 2.74 -4.87 20.05
CA PHE A 110 2.97 -3.61 19.36
C PHE A 110 1.94 -3.36 18.25
N TYR A 111 1.63 -4.36 17.42
CA TYR A 111 0.59 -4.26 16.39
C TYR A 111 -0.79 -4.01 16.98
N HIS A 112 -1.14 -4.74 18.03
CA HIS A 112 -2.40 -4.54 18.73
C HIS A 112 -2.48 -3.12 19.31
N THR A 113 -1.39 -2.62 19.90
CA THR A 113 -1.30 -1.24 20.40
C THR A 113 -1.51 -0.21 19.29
N ILE A 114 -0.88 -0.39 18.12
CA ILE A 114 -1.09 0.47 16.95
C ILE A 114 -2.57 0.48 16.55
N PHE A 115 -3.20 -0.70 16.51
CA PHE A 115 -4.59 -0.85 16.12
C PHE A 115 -5.54 -0.09 17.08
N LEU A 116 -5.38 -0.28 18.40
CA LEU A 116 -6.20 0.38 19.41
C LEU A 116 -5.99 1.90 19.46
N THR A 117 -4.73 2.33 19.46
CA THR A 117 -4.37 3.75 19.63
C THR A 117 -4.51 4.56 18.34
N ARG A 118 -4.53 3.89 17.18
CA ARG A 118 -4.44 4.50 15.84
C ARG A 118 -3.16 5.31 15.62
N LEU A 119 -2.14 5.09 16.47
CA LEU A 119 -0.85 5.75 16.38
C LEU A 119 0.16 4.79 15.75
N VAL A 120 0.79 5.23 14.66
CA VAL A 120 1.88 4.51 14.01
C VAL A 120 3.22 5.16 14.34
N PRO A 121 4.34 4.42 14.30
CA PRO A 121 5.67 5.00 14.43
C PRO A 121 5.89 6.16 13.45
N ALA A 122 6.56 7.22 13.91
CA ALA A 122 6.94 8.33 13.04
C ALA A 122 7.77 7.84 11.84
N ASP A 123 8.66 6.87 12.07
CA ASP A 123 9.52 6.29 11.04
C ASP A 123 8.73 5.63 9.90
N TRP A 124 7.54 5.10 10.18
CA TRP A 124 6.68 4.50 9.17
C TRP A 124 6.14 5.52 8.17
N ARG A 125 6.27 6.82 8.43
CA ARG A 125 5.89 7.90 7.51
C ARG A 125 6.94 8.14 6.43
N PHE A 126 8.14 7.61 6.60
CA PHE A 126 9.22 7.71 5.63
C PHE A 126 9.31 6.43 4.78
N SER A 127 9.84 6.58 3.56
CA SER A 127 10.09 5.49 2.64
C SER A 127 11.18 5.86 1.66
N THR A 128 11.97 4.88 1.23
CA THR A 128 12.93 5.10 0.13
C THR A 128 12.23 4.92 -1.20
N ILE A 129 12.29 5.94 -2.06
CA ILE A 129 11.72 5.88 -3.41
C ILE A 129 12.79 5.36 -4.38
N PHE A 130 12.45 4.29 -5.10
CA PHE A 130 13.22 3.76 -6.22
C PHE A 130 12.47 3.98 -7.53
N SER A 131 13.22 4.35 -8.57
CA SER A 131 12.66 4.68 -9.88
C SER A 131 12.81 3.48 -10.81
N ILE A 132 11.71 2.92 -11.31
CA ILE A 132 11.76 1.83 -12.29
C ILE A 132 11.35 2.35 -13.69
N PRO A 133 12.23 2.27 -14.70
CA PRO A 133 11.89 2.64 -16.07
C PRO A 133 10.64 1.91 -16.61
N LYS A 134 9.76 2.64 -17.33
CA LYS A 134 8.70 1.99 -18.12
C LYS A 134 9.35 1.30 -19.33
N PRO A 135 9.14 -0.03 -19.54
CA PRO A 135 9.87 -0.82 -20.53
C PRO A 135 9.94 -0.21 -21.93
N GLU A 136 8.82 0.33 -22.42
CA GLU A 136 8.72 0.77 -23.83
C GLU A 136 8.99 2.25 -24.06
N LYS A 137 9.13 3.06 -22.99
CA LYS A 137 9.06 4.53 -23.11
C LYS A 137 10.08 5.28 -22.28
N PHE A 138 11.04 4.61 -21.63
CA PHE A 138 11.92 5.30 -20.69
C PHE A 138 12.60 6.50 -21.33
N GLY A 139 13.36 6.31 -22.41
CA GLY A 139 14.00 7.39 -23.17
C GLY A 139 14.72 8.41 -22.29
N TYR A 140 15.25 8.01 -21.12
CA TYR A 140 15.82 8.90 -20.10
C TYR A 140 14.87 10.01 -19.60
N ASN A 141 13.57 9.90 -19.84
CA ASN A 141 12.55 10.85 -19.42
C ASN A 141 11.98 10.45 -18.04
N MET A 142 12.08 11.36 -17.07
CA MET A 142 11.60 11.12 -15.70
C MET A 142 10.07 10.96 -15.62
N ALA A 143 9.29 11.48 -16.57
CA ALA A 143 7.85 11.21 -16.64
C ALA A 143 7.53 9.74 -16.98
N ASN A 144 8.52 9.01 -17.53
CA ASN A 144 8.39 7.63 -17.97
C ASN A 144 9.01 6.63 -16.99
N VAL A 145 9.11 7.00 -15.71
CA VAL A 145 9.45 6.08 -14.61
C VAL A 145 8.21 5.72 -13.80
N ARG A 146 8.29 4.60 -13.08
CA ARG A 146 7.35 4.19 -12.03
C ARG A 146 8.09 4.28 -10.69
N PRO A 147 7.77 5.27 -9.84
CA PRO A 147 8.30 5.27 -8.49
C PRO A 147 7.72 4.11 -7.68
N ILE A 148 8.59 3.39 -6.97
CA ILE A 148 8.24 2.37 -5.98
C ILE A 148 8.77 2.81 -4.62
N ALA A 149 7.89 2.83 -3.63
CA ALA A 149 8.27 3.10 -2.24
C ALA A 149 8.65 1.80 -1.52
N LEU A 150 9.89 1.74 -1.03
CA LEU A 150 10.33 0.68 -0.13
C LEU A 150 9.96 1.03 1.31
N LEU A 151 9.06 0.24 1.87
CA LEU A 151 8.55 0.38 3.23
C LEU A 151 9.25 -0.58 4.19
N GLU A 152 9.25 -0.22 5.47
CA GLU A 152 9.70 -1.09 6.56
C GLU A 152 8.97 -2.43 6.56
N VAL A 153 9.72 -3.53 6.74
CA VAL A 153 9.13 -4.89 6.70
C VAL A 153 8.09 -5.09 7.78
N VAL A 154 8.35 -4.58 8.99
CA VAL A 154 7.40 -4.63 10.10
C VAL A 154 6.10 -3.89 9.73
N ARG A 155 6.20 -2.71 9.08
CA ARG A 155 5.03 -2.00 8.54
C ARG A 155 4.26 -2.84 7.51
N LYS A 156 4.97 -3.44 6.56
CA LYS A 156 4.36 -4.27 5.51
C LYS A 156 3.62 -5.47 6.11
N ILE A 157 4.20 -6.12 7.11
CA ILE A 157 3.55 -7.25 7.81
C ILE A 157 2.28 -6.76 8.52
N PHE A 158 2.34 -5.65 9.26
CA PHE A 158 1.14 -5.08 9.89
C PHE A 158 0.03 -4.79 8.87
N THR A 159 0.35 -4.13 7.75
CA THR A 159 -0.63 -3.86 6.70
C THR A 159 -1.19 -5.15 6.11
N LYS A 160 -0.36 -6.18 5.90
CA LYS A 160 -0.82 -7.51 5.45
C LYS A 160 -1.72 -8.17 6.49
N PHE A 161 -1.43 -7.99 7.77
CA PHE A 161 -2.23 -8.48 8.89
C PHE A 161 -3.66 -7.94 8.82
N ILE A 162 -3.81 -6.61 8.73
CA ILE A 162 -5.12 -5.96 8.67
C ILE A 162 -5.85 -6.27 7.36
N SER A 163 -5.16 -6.13 6.22
CA SER A 163 -5.77 -6.35 4.89
C SER A 163 -6.25 -7.79 4.68
N THR A 164 -5.54 -8.79 5.22
CA THR A 164 -5.95 -10.20 5.10
C THR A 164 -7.24 -10.44 5.87
N GLN A 165 -7.36 -9.93 7.10
CA GLN A 165 -8.58 -10.06 7.90
C GLN A 165 -9.76 -9.32 7.28
N LEU A 166 -9.54 -8.09 6.81
CA LEU A 166 -10.57 -7.34 6.10
C LEU A 166 -11.02 -8.08 4.84
N SER A 167 -10.09 -8.67 4.09
CA SER A 167 -10.45 -9.45 2.90
C SER A 167 -11.29 -10.67 3.24
N ASP A 168 -10.95 -11.38 4.33
CA ASP A 168 -11.70 -12.54 4.81
C ASP A 168 -13.14 -12.12 5.18
N ILE A 169 -13.30 -11.05 5.97
CA ILE A 169 -14.63 -10.52 6.37
C ILE A 169 -15.44 -10.07 5.15
N LEU A 170 -14.84 -9.29 4.25
CA LEU A 170 -15.53 -8.78 3.06
C LEU A 170 -16.03 -9.92 2.14
N GLN A 171 -15.28 -11.02 2.09
CA GLN A 171 -15.64 -12.22 1.33
C GLN A 171 -16.74 -13.02 2.05
N ASP A 172 -16.56 -13.32 3.33
CA ASP A 172 -17.48 -14.15 4.12
C ASP A 172 -18.89 -13.52 4.21
N HIS A 173 -18.95 -12.19 4.26
CA HIS A 173 -20.21 -11.43 4.30
C HIS A 173 -20.72 -10.98 2.93
N ASN A 174 -20.08 -11.38 1.82
CA ASN A 174 -20.45 -11.00 0.45
C ASN A 174 -20.64 -9.48 0.25
N ILE A 175 -19.78 -8.67 0.89
CA ILE A 175 -19.91 -7.21 0.90
C ILE A 175 -19.53 -6.61 -0.45
N LEU A 176 -18.58 -7.23 -1.15
CA LEU A 176 -18.10 -6.76 -2.43
C LEU A 176 -19.03 -7.19 -3.57
N CYS A 177 -19.21 -6.29 -4.54
CA CYS A 177 -20.01 -6.58 -5.73
C CYS A 177 -19.46 -7.79 -6.49
N LYS A 178 -20.34 -8.68 -6.96
CA LYS A 178 -19.97 -9.86 -7.76
C LYS A 178 -19.22 -9.54 -9.06
N ALA A 179 -19.35 -8.32 -9.56
CA ALA A 179 -18.63 -7.85 -10.74
C ALA A 179 -17.21 -7.32 -10.42
N ASN A 180 -16.75 -7.41 -9.18
CA ASN A 180 -15.39 -7.03 -8.80
C ASN A 180 -14.44 -8.22 -8.96
N TYR A 181 -13.59 -8.18 -9.98
CA TYR A 181 -12.62 -9.25 -10.29
C TYR A 181 -11.17 -8.87 -9.96
N CYS A 182 -10.93 -7.62 -9.55
CA CYS A 182 -9.60 -7.12 -9.29
C CYS A 182 -9.29 -7.08 -7.80
N GLY A 183 -8.20 -7.75 -7.41
CA GLY A 183 -7.69 -7.69 -6.03
C GLY A 183 -8.43 -8.58 -5.03
N LEU A 184 -9.28 -9.50 -5.50
CA LEU A 184 -9.93 -10.50 -4.66
C LEU A 184 -9.18 -11.83 -4.68
N LYS A 185 -9.34 -12.62 -3.62
CA LYS A 185 -8.78 -13.97 -3.55
C LYS A 185 -9.45 -14.86 -4.59
N GLY A 186 -8.64 -15.53 -5.41
CA GLY A 186 -9.13 -16.47 -6.43
C GLY A 186 -9.61 -15.81 -7.73
N GLU A 187 -9.66 -14.47 -7.79
CA GLU A 187 -10.08 -13.74 -8.99
C GLU A 187 -8.88 -13.21 -9.80
N SER A 188 -9.10 -13.01 -11.09
CA SER A 188 -8.12 -12.51 -12.04
C SER A 188 -8.74 -11.43 -12.91
N THR A 189 -7.92 -10.46 -13.34
CA THR A 189 -8.35 -9.48 -14.34
C THR A 189 -8.60 -10.10 -15.72
N ALA A 190 -8.25 -11.38 -15.91
CA ALA A 190 -8.60 -12.15 -17.10
C ALA A 190 -10.02 -12.73 -17.04
N SER A 191 -10.55 -13.04 -15.86
CA SER A 191 -11.85 -13.70 -15.67
C SER A 191 -13.06 -12.95 -16.28
N PRO A 192 -13.16 -11.61 -16.24
CA PRO A 192 -14.32 -10.90 -16.81
C PRO A 192 -14.28 -10.74 -18.34
N LEU A 193 -13.30 -11.32 -19.03
CA LEU A 193 -13.16 -11.23 -20.49
C LEU A 193 -13.70 -12.47 -21.24
N ASP A 194 -14.09 -13.52 -20.51
CA ASP A 194 -14.71 -14.75 -21.03
C ASP A 194 -16.24 -14.71 -20.87
#